data_AF-A0A150T9M9-F1
#
_entry.id   AF-A0A150T9M9-F1
#
_cell.length_a   1.000
_cell.length_b   1.000
_cell.length_c   1.000
_cell.angle_alpha   90.00
_cell.angle_beta   90.00
_cell.angle_gamma   90.00
#
_symmetry.space_group_name_H-M   'P 1'
#
loop_
_entity.id
_entity.type
_entity.pdbx_description
1 polymer ?
#
loop_
_entity_poly.entity_id
_entity_poly.type
_entity_poly.pdbx_seq_one_letter_code
_entity_poly.pdbx_strand_id
1 'polypeptide(L)'
;MSLPRPLVTLHFAQTLDGRIAAPNERVELSTPAGIAHAHRARADHDAVLVGIRTVVIDDPLLTVRACEGSQPMRVVLASALGVPEGARLLRWTSSTSITSSTSSTSITSITSSTSTTSTTTANGTSRGQPAGGRVVVVGAAGRALDGARARLEERGAAVIVVPADDRGRVSLPHA
;
A
#
# COMPACT_ATOMS: atom_id res chain seq x y z
N MET A 1 -12.44 1.44 22.94
CA MET A 1 -11.71 2.72 23.08
C MET A 1 -11.13 3.09 21.72
N SER A 2 -11.65 4.12 21.04
CA SER A 2 -10.93 4.69 19.89
C SER A 2 -9.79 5.53 20.43
N LEU A 3 -8.56 5.16 20.15
CA LEU A 3 -7.42 6.03 20.44
C LEU A 3 -7.56 7.29 19.57
N PRO A 4 -7.34 8.51 20.11
CA PRO A 4 -7.43 9.75 19.34
C PRO A 4 -6.35 9.83 18.24
N ARG A 5 -5.36 8.92 18.26
CA ARG A 5 -4.29 8.79 17.28
C ARG A 5 -3.97 7.30 17.03
N PRO A 6 -3.50 6.93 15.82
CA PRO A 6 -3.03 5.58 15.56
C PRO A 6 -1.88 5.18 16.49
N LEU A 7 -1.85 3.93 16.92
CA LEU A 7 -0.65 3.36 17.54
C LEU A 7 0.43 3.20 16.46
N VAL A 8 1.63 3.71 16.71
CA VAL A 8 2.73 3.68 15.73
C VAL A 8 3.86 2.81 16.26
N THR A 9 4.25 1.84 15.43
CA THR A 9 5.45 1.02 15.63
C THR A 9 6.49 1.38 14.58
N LEU A 10 7.70 1.71 15.02
CA LEU A 10 8.84 1.93 14.12
C LEU A 10 9.64 0.64 13.98
N HIS A 11 9.85 0.20 12.74
CA HIS A 11 10.67 -0.97 12.41
C HIS A 11 11.75 -0.60 11.39
N PHE A 12 13.01 -0.93 11.69
CA PHE A 12 14.14 -0.73 10.78
C PHE A 12 15.21 -1.81 11.02
N ALA A 13 16.05 -2.02 10.01
CA ALA A 13 17.30 -2.75 10.16
C ALA A 13 18.45 -1.73 10.15
N GLN A 14 19.52 -2.02 10.88
CA GLN A 14 20.71 -1.18 10.92
C GLN A 14 21.97 -2.04 10.91
N THR A 15 23.06 -1.47 10.41
CA THR A 15 24.41 -2.01 10.60
C THR A 15 24.87 -1.79 12.04
N LEU A 16 25.99 -2.41 12.43
CA LEU A 16 26.53 -2.28 13.80
C LEU A 16 26.94 -0.83 14.13
N ASP A 17 27.38 -0.07 13.14
CA ASP A 17 27.73 1.35 13.23
C ASP A 17 26.53 2.29 13.08
N GLY A 18 25.29 1.77 13.09
CA GLY A 18 24.06 2.56 13.15
C GLY A 18 23.57 3.11 11.81
N ARG A 19 24.07 2.59 10.67
CA ARG A 19 23.60 2.99 9.34
C ARG A 19 22.38 2.17 8.93
N ILE A 20 21.38 2.84 8.36
CA ILE A 20 20.12 2.20 7.92
C ILE A 20 19.99 2.09 6.39
N ALA A 21 20.88 2.75 5.63
CA ALA A 21 20.85 2.79 4.17
C ALA A 21 22.22 3.17 3.59
N ALA A 22 22.46 2.83 2.33
CA ALA A 22 23.52 3.43 1.51
C ALA A 22 22.99 4.66 0.74
N PRO A 23 23.86 5.57 0.27
CA PRO A 23 23.44 6.71 -0.53
C PRO A 23 22.79 6.26 -1.86
N ASN A 24 21.49 6.52 -2.01
CA ASN A 24 20.72 6.32 -3.25
C ASN A 24 20.74 4.88 -3.81
N GLU A 25 21.00 3.88 -2.97
CA GLU A 25 21.03 2.48 -3.40
C GLU A 25 20.33 1.59 -2.36
N ARG A 26 19.63 0.56 -2.85
CA ARG A 26 19.04 -0.47 -2.03
C ARG A 26 20.12 -1.40 -1.48
N VAL A 27 20.14 -1.59 -0.16
CA VAL A 27 21.04 -2.53 0.52
C VAL A 27 20.26 -3.62 1.23
N GLU A 28 20.75 -4.85 1.16
CA GLU A 28 20.20 -5.97 1.91
C GLU A 28 20.77 -6.00 3.33
N LEU A 29 20.08 -5.34 4.24
CA LEU A 29 20.52 -5.21 5.63
C LEU A 29 19.82 -6.20 6.58
N SER A 30 18.61 -6.62 6.24
CA SER A 30 17.83 -7.54 7.07
C SER A 30 18.21 -9.00 6.79
N THR A 31 18.31 -9.80 7.85
CA THR A 31 18.40 -11.26 7.73
C THR A 31 17.05 -11.86 7.32
N PRO A 32 16.98 -13.13 6.87
CA PRO A 32 15.71 -13.82 6.62
C PRO A 32 14.74 -13.78 7.81
N ALA A 33 15.26 -13.90 9.04
CA ALA A 33 14.46 -13.80 10.26
C ALA A 33 13.87 -12.40 10.46
N GLY A 34 14.66 -11.35 10.17
CA GLY A 34 14.19 -9.96 10.20
C GLY A 34 13.11 -9.68 9.15
N ILE A 35 13.28 -10.22 7.93
CA ILE A 35 12.27 -10.13 6.87
C ILE A 35 10.96 -10.81 7.30
N ALA A 36 11.04 -12.00 7.90
CA ALA A 36 9.87 -12.70 8.42
C ALA A 36 9.18 -11.91 9.55
N HIS A 37 9.95 -11.29 10.45
CA HIS A 37 9.40 -10.42 11.49
C HIS A 37 8.69 -9.20 10.90
N ALA A 38 9.28 -8.53 9.90
CA ALA A 38 8.64 -7.41 9.22
C ALA A 38 7.32 -7.81 8.54
N HIS A 39 7.22 -9.02 8.00
CA HIS A 39 5.97 -9.53 7.43
C HIS A 39 4.90 -9.80 8.48
N ARG A 40 5.26 -10.38 9.64
CA ARG A 40 4.33 -10.54 10.76
C ARG A 40 3.85 -9.19 11.29
N ALA A 41 4.78 -8.25 11.51
CA ALA A 41 4.43 -6.89 11.91
C ALA A 41 3.44 -6.25 10.92
N ARG A 42 3.65 -6.40 9.61
CA ARG A 42 2.68 -5.92 8.60
C ARG A 42 1.31 -6.61 8.67
N ALA A 43 1.25 -7.89 9.02
CA ALA A 43 0.00 -8.62 9.19
C ALA A 43 -0.78 -8.17 10.44
N ASP A 44 -0.06 -7.76 11.48
CA ASP A 44 -0.61 -7.32 12.76
C ASP A 44 -1.01 -5.82 12.79
N HIS A 45 -0.77 -5.07 11.71
CA HIS A 45 -1.06 -3.64 11.61
C HIS A 45 -2.05 -3.34 10.46
N ASP A 46 -2.92 -2.36 10.67
CA ASP A 46 -3.86 -1.89 9.65
C ASP A 46 -3.17 -1.17 8.48
N ALA A 47 -1.99 -0.60 8.72
CA ALA A 47 -1.26 0.18 7.73
C ALA A 47 0.27 0.04 7.88
N VAL A 48 0.97 0.15 6.76
CA VAL A 48 2.43 0.32 6.67
C VAL A 48 2.73 1.64 5.99
N LEU A 49 3.59 2.44 6.61
CA LEU A 49 3.94 3.78 6.14
C LEU A 49 5.41 3.86 5.73
N VAL A 50 5.68 4.49 4.59
CA VAL A 50 7.04 4.83 4.13
C VAL A 50 7.10 6.25 3.56
N GLY A 51 8.30 6.82 3.51
CA GLY A 51 8.55 8.05 2.76
C GLY A 51 8.75 7.78 1.26
N ILE A 52 8.55 8.81 0.43
CA ILE A 52 8.74 8.74 -1.03
C ILE A 52 10.13 8.24 -1.43
N ARG A 53 11.19 8.63 -0.71
CA ARG A 53 12.56 8.20 -1.05
C ARG A 53 12.73 6.68 -0.99
N THR A 54 12.09 6.01 -0.02
CA THR A 54 12.05 4.55 0.06
C THR A 54 11.36 3.95 -1.17
N VAL A 55 10.27 4.57 -1.64
CA VAL A 55 9.58 4.11 -2.85
C VAL A 55 10.47 4.23 -4.10
N VAL A 56 11.15 5.36 -4.25
CA VAL A 56 12.00 5.64 -5.40
C VAL A 56 13.25 4.76 -5.42
N ILE A 57 13.86 4.51 -4.27
CA ILE A 57 15.12 3.76 -4.16
C ILE A 57 14.88 2.25 -4.09
N ASP A 58 13.96 1.80 -3.24
CA ASP A 58 13.79 0.37 -2.95
C ASP A 58 12.67 -0.31 -3.75
N ASP A 59 11.79 0.48 -4.39
CA ASP A 59 10.59 0.03 -5.12
C ASP A 59 9.85 -1.16 -4.43
N PRO A 60 9.39 -0.96 -3.17
CA PRO A 60 8.84 -2.05 -2.37
C PRO A 60 7.39 -2.37 -2.77
N LEU A 61 6.98 -3.62 -2.56
CA LEU A 61 5.57 -4.03 -2.66
C LEU A 61 4.72 -3.63 -1.44
N LEU A 62 5.35 -3.55 -0.27
CA LEU A 62 4.69 -3.29 1.03
C LEU A 62 3.53 -4.25 1.36
N THR A 63 3.65 -5.52 0.94
CA THR A 63 2.67 -6.58 1.20
C THR A 63 3.07 -7.52 2.33
N VAL A 64 2.11 -8.31 2.80
CA VAL A 64 2.33 -9.53 3.58
C VAL A 64 2.47 -10.70 2.60
N ARG A 65 3.65 -11.33 2.50
CA ARG A 65 3.91 -12.45 1.57
C ARG A 65 4.79 -13.56 2.15
N ALA A 66 5.36 -13.36 3.34
CA ALA A 66 6.18 -14.35 4.03
C ALA A 66 5.49 -14.95 5.27
N CYS A 67 4.22 -14.62 5.48
CA CYS A 67 3.33 -15.23 6.49
C CYS A 67 1.87 -15.08 6.04
N GLU A 68 0.96 -15.74 6.75
CA GLU A 68 -0.48 -15.50 6.60
C GLU A 68 -0.88 -14.21 7.32
N GLY A 69 -1.97 -13.60 6.86
CA GLY A 69 -2.51 -12.37 7.43
C GLY A 69 -3.13 -11.43 6.40
N SER A 70 -3.84 -10.43 6.91
CA SER A 70 -4.46 -9.38 6.10
C SER A 70 -3.41 -8.49 5.43
N GLN A 71 -3.73 -7.95 4.25
CA GLN A 71 -2.86 -6.96 3.61
C GLN A 71 -3.07 -5.59 4.26
N PRO A 72 -2.02 -4.92 4.77
CA PRO A 72 -2.15 -3.59 5.33
C PRO A 72 -2.41 -2.55 4.23
N MET A 73 -3.05 -1.45 4.61
CA MET A 73 -3.03 -0.23 3.82
C MET A 73 -1.58 0.25 3.62
N ARG A 74 -1.25 0.69 2.41
CA ARG A 74 0.11 1.17 2.07
C ARG A 74 0.07 2.68 2.02
N VAL A 75 0.70 3.34 2.98
CA VAL A 75 0.73 4.79 3.10
C VAL A 75 2.07 5.32 2.63
N VAL A 76 2.07 6.21 1.66
CA VAL A 76 3.28 6.88 1.16
C VAL A 76 3.23 8.35 1.48
N LEU A 77 4.21 8.85 2.22
CA LEU A 77 4.40 10.29 2.43
C LEU A 77 5.24 10.86 1.27
N ALA A 78 4.59 11.63 0.39
CA ALA A 78 5.18 12.19 -0.83
C ALA A 78 4.79 13.66 -0.99
N SER A 79 5.59 14.58 -0.44
CA SER A 79 5.28 16.02 -0.42
C SER A 79 4.85 16.60 -1.77
N ALA A 80 5.53 16.22 -2.86
CA ALA A 80 5.22 16.69 -4.22
C ALA A 80 4.40 15.70 -5.06
N LEU A 81 3.86 14.63 -4.45
CA LEU A 81 3.18 13.51 -5.13
C LEU A 81 4.04 12.81 -6.22
N GLY A 82 5.36 12.93 -6.16
CA GLY A 82 6.30 12.35 -7.13
C GLY A 82 6.52 10.84 -7.00
N VAL A 83 5.46 10.06 -6.70
CA VAL A 83 5.52 8.58 -6.73
C VAL A 83 5.63 8.12 -8.18
N PRO A 84 6.63 7.29 -8.56
CA PRO A 84 6.73 6.78 -9.92
C PRO A 84 5.49 5.97 -10.33
N GLU A 85 4.98 6.19 -11.54
CA GLU A 85 3.75 5.52 -12.04
C GLU A 85 3.90 4.00 -12.16
N GLY A 86 5.14 3.54 -12.35
CA GLY A 86 5.54 2.13 -12.38
C GLY A 86 5.83 1.50 -11.02
N ALA A 87 5.71 2.25 -9.91
CA ALA A 87 6.06 1.77 -8.58
C ALA A 87 5.30 0.48 -8.25
N ARG A 88 6.01 -0.53 -7.76
CA ARG A 88 5.46 -1.87 -7.49
C ARG A 88 4.34 -1.86 -6.47
N LEU A 89 4.37 -0.95 -5.51
CA LEU A 89 3.28 -0.79 -4.54
C LEU A 89 1.94 -0.38 -5.18
N LEU A 90 1.97 0.28 -6.35
CA LEU A 90 0.79 0.66 -7.13
C LEU A 90 0.27 -0.48 -8.01
N ARG A 91 1.04 -1.55 -8.20
CA ARG A 91 0.58 -2.71 -8.98
C ARG A 91 -0.50 -3.43 -8.19
N TRP A 92 -1.75 -3.13 -8.54
CA TRP A 92 -2.92 -3.85 -8.10
C TRP A 92 -3.09 -5.14 -8.93
N THR A 93 -3.36 -6.26 -8.28
CA THR A 93 -3.83 -7.47 -8.95
C THR A 93 -5.32 -7.61 -8.69
N SER A 94 -6.16 -6.85 -9.39
CA SER A 94 -7.57 -7.20 -9.50
C SER A 94 -7.65 -8.35 -10.48
N SER A 95 -7.65 -9.59 -10.00
CA SER A 95 -8.48 -10.59 -10.68
C SER A 95 -9.93 -10.33 -10.28
N THR A 96 -10.48 -9.23 -10.78
CA THR A 96 -11.91 -9.01 -10.93
C THR A 96 -12.04 -7.96 -12.02
N SER A 97 -12.10 -8.42 -13.28
CA SER A 97 -12.63 -7.60 -14.36
C SER A 97 -14.07 -7.27 -13.99
N ILE A 98 -14.30 -6.04 -13.50
CA ILE A 98 -15.63 -5.47 -13.54
C ILE A 98 -15.83 -5.11 -15.01
N THR A 99 -16.41 -6.04 -15.77
CA THR A 99 -16.94 -5.73 -17.10
C THR A 99 -18.12 -4.80 -16.89
N SER A 100 -17.89 -3.51 -17.07
CA SER A 100 -18.94 -2.49 -17.11
C SER A 100 -19.81 -2.73 -18.35
N SER A 101 -20.87 -3.52 -18.21
CA SER A 101 -21.99 -3.48 -19.14
C SER A 101 -22.97 -2.42 -18.67
N THR A 102 -22.99 -1.29 -19.37
CA THR A 102 -23.99 -0.23 -19.21
C THR A 102 -25.37 -0.82 -19.48
N SER A 103 -26.19 -0.94 -18.44
CA SER A 103 -27.65 -0.94 -18.57
C SER A 103 -28.24 -0.52 -17.24
N SER A 104 -28.98 0.58 -17.30
CA SER A 104 -29.77 1.16 -16.24
C SER A 104 -30.74 0.15 -15.62
N THR A 105 -31.04 0.33 -14.33
CA THR A 105 -32.30 -0.03 -13.64
C THR A 105 -32.18 -1.08 -12.52
N SER A 106 -32.48 -0.58 -11.31
CA SER A 106 -33.08 -1.23 -10.14
C SER A 106 -32.30 -2.26 -9.31
N ILE A 107 -32.11 -1.87 -8.05
CA ILE A 107 -31.82 -2.71 -6.88
C ILE A 107 -33.02 -3.65 -6.67
N THR A 108 -32.86 -4.97 -6.77
CA THR A 108 -33.80 -5.95 -6.18
C THR A 108 -33.12 -7.32 -5.95
N SER A 109 -33.28 -7.80 -4.73
CA SER A 109 -33.17 -9.19 -4.24
C SER A 109 -31.85 -9.96 -4.41
N ILE A 110 -31.18 -10.12 -3.27
CA ILE A 110 -30.29 -11.24 -2.97
C ILE A 110 -31.21 -12.46 -2.76
N THR A 111 -31.22 -13.40 -3.71
CA THR A 111 -31.83 -14.72 -3.48
C THR A 111 -30.86 -15.79 -4.00
N SER A 112 -30.64 -16.75 -3.12
CA SER A 112 -29.81 -17.94 -3.21
C SER A 112 -29.94 -18.75 -4.51
N SER A 113 -29.01 -19.70 -4.68
CA SER A 113 -29.04 -20.92 -5.52
C SER A 113 -28.09 -20.85 -6.72
N THR A 114 -27.29 -21.85 -7.10
CA THR A 114 -27.01 -23.20 -6.62
C THR A 114 -25.79 -23.67 -7.41
N SER A 115 -24.94 -24.45 -6.74
CA SER A 115 -24.04 -25.50 -7.23
C SER A 115 -24.00 -25.74 -8.75
N THR A 116 -22.81 -25.66 -9.35
CA THR A 116 -22.47 -26.59 -10.44
C THR A 116 -21.00 -26.96 -10.34
N THR A 117 -20.79 -28.25 -10.10
CA THR A 117 -19.50 -28.94 -10.05
C THR A 117 -18.91 -28.99 -11.45
N SER A 118 -17.68 -28.50 -11.60
CA SER A 118 -16.83 -28.83 -12.74
C SER A 118 -15.43 -29.15 -12.23
N THR A 119 -15.20 -30.45 -12.08
CA THR A 119 -13.90 -31.07 -11.85
C THR A 119 -13.03 -30.90 -13.09
N THR A 120 -11.93 -30.14 -12.96
CA THR A 120 -10.76 -30.30 -13.84
C THR A 120 -9.50 -30.24 -12.99
N THR A 121 -8.87 -31.39 -12.87
CA THR A 121 -7.54 -31.62 -12.29
C THR A 121 -6.49 -30.78 -13.01
N ALA A 122 -5.85 -29.85 -12.29
CA ALA A 122 -4.54 -29.31 -12.64
C ALA A 122 -3.77 -29.03 -11.35
N ASN A 123 -2.78 -29.87 -11.10
CA ASN A 123 -1.89 -29.83 -9.96
C ASN A 123 -0.93 -28.65 -10.12
N GLY A 124 -1.09 -27.62 -9.29
CA GLY A 124 -0.22 -26.46 -9.25
C GLY A 124 -0.70 -25.53 -8.14
N THR A 125 0.03 -25.48 -7.03
CA THR A 125 -0.16 -24.54 -5.92
C THR A 125 -0.02 -23.10 -6.41
N SER A 126 -1.08 -22.55 -7.01
CA SER A 126 -1.25 -21.11 -7.15
C SER A 126 -1.69 -20.59 -5.79
N ARG A 127 -0.73 -20.13 -4.99
CA ARG A 127 -1.05 -19.27 -3.84
C ARG A 127 -1.80 -18.06 -4.40
N GLY A 128 -3.13 -18.09 -4.31
CA GLY A 128 -3.99 -16.97 -4.67
C GLY A 128 -3.49 -15.73 -3.96
N GLN A 129 -3.08 -14.73 -4.74
CA GLN A 129 -2.55 -13.48 -4.22
C GLN A 129 -3.70 -12.73 -3.55
N PRO A 130 -3.65 -12.46 -2.24
CA PRO A 130 -4.77 -11.85 -1.53
C PRO A 130 -5.07 -10.45 -2.08
N ALA A 131 -6.36 -10.11 -2.16
CA ALA A 131 -6.85 -8.80 -2.57
C ALA A 131 -6.02 -7.70 -1.90
N GLY A 132 -5.38 -6.85 -2.72
CA GLY A 132 -4.34 -5.94 -2.26
C GLY A 132 -4.86 -4.96 -1.21
N GLY A 133 -4.04 -4.64 -0.22
CA GLY A 133 -4.30 -3.48 0.63
C GLY A 133 -4.31 -2.19 -0.21
N ARG A 134 -5.22 -1.26 0.11
CA ARG A 134 -5.37 0.04 -0.57
C ARG A 134 -4.07 0.85 -0.46
N VAL A 135 -3.69 1.56 -1.53
CA VAL A 135 -2.60 2.55 -1.49
C VAL A 135 -3.19 3.92 -1.19
N VAL A 136 -2.58 4.62 -0.24
CA VAL A 136 -2.86 6.01 0.08
C VAL A 136 -1.57 6.82 -0.07
N VAL A 137 -1.59 7.86 -0.90
CA VAL A 137 -0.48 8.80 -1.05
C VAL A 137 -0.87 10.11 -0.38
N VAL A 138 -0.05 10.55 0.57
CA VAL A 138 -0.26 11.81 1.30
C VAL A 138 0.76 12.83 0.81
N GLY A 139 0.27 13.92 0.24
CA GLY A 139 1.11 15.03 -0.28
C GLY A 139 0.80 16.36 0.39
N ALA A 140 1.68 17.34 0.17
CA ALA A 140 1.53 18.69 0.69
C ALA A 140 0.85 19.59 -0.35
N ALA A 141 -0.13 20.38 0.08
CA ALA A 141 -0.78 21.37 -0.76
C ALA A 141 0.25 22.38 -1.32
N GLY A 142 0.06 22.82 -2.56
CA GLY A 142 0.95 23.78 -3.22
C GLY A 142 2.33 23.26 -3.63
N ARG A 143 2.66 22.00 -3.31
CA ARG A 143 3.92 21.35 -3.74
C ARG A 143 3.71 20.21 -4.74
N ALA A 144 2.46 19.78 -4.94
CA ALA A 144 2.11 18.74 -5.88
C ALA A 144 2.56 19.11 -7.30
N LEU A 145 3.23 18.18 -7.97
CA LEU A 145 3.54 18.31 -9.39
C LEU A 145 2.25 18.32 -10.22
N ASP A 146 2.24 19.05 -11.32
CA ASP A 146 1.09 19.13 -12.22
C ASP A 146 0.66 17.73 -12.70
N GLY A 147 -0.64 17.48 -12.64
CA GLY A 147 -1.24 16.20 -13.00
C GLY A 147 -0.82 14.99 -12.15
N ALA A 148 0.03 15.14 -11.13
CA ALA A 148 0.51 13.99 -10.34
C ALA A 148 -0.61 13.30 -9.56
N ARG A 149 -1.55 14.08 -9.01
CA ARG A 149 -2.73 13.54 -8.34
C ARG A 149 -3.55 12.65 -9.27
N ALA A 150 -3.94 13.18 -10.44
CA ALA A 150 -4.75 12.46 -11.41
C ALA A 150 -4.09 11.14 -11.83
N ARG A 151 -2.78 11.19 -12.16
CA ARG A 151 -2.00 9.99 -12.53
C ARG A 151 -1.96 8.94 -11.44
N LEU A 152 -1.91 9.32 -10.16
CA LEU A 152 -1.94 8.37 -9.05
C LEU A 152 -3.35 7.78 -8.84
N GLU A 153 -4.39 8.61 -8.96
CA GLU A 153 -5.79 8.18 -8.85
C GLU A 153 -6.18 7.23 -9.99
N GLU A 154 -5.71 7.46 -11.22
CA GLU A 154 -5.86 6.56 -12.37
C GLU A 154 -5.25 5.17 -12.12
N ARG A 155 -4.25 5.09 -11.24
CA ARG A 155 -3.60 3.84 -10.82
C ARG A 155 -4.26 3.21 -9.59
N GLY A 156 -5.40 3.75 -9.16
CA GLY A 156 -6.17 3.25 -8.03
C GLY A 156 -5.65 3.67 -6.65
N ALA A 157 -4.67 4.57 -6.59
CA ALA A 157 -4.24 5.14 -5.32
C ALA A 157 -5.22 6.21 -4.84
N ALA A 158 -5.53 6.23 -3.55
CA ALA A 158 -6.22 7.36 -2.96
C ALA A 158 -5.20 8.45 -2.64
N VAL A 159 -5.46 9.68 -3.07
CA VAL A 159 -4.55 10.81 -2.81
C VAL A 159 -5.18 11.75 -1.79
N ILE A 160 -4.46 11.98 -0.69
CA ILE A 160 -4.83 12.96 0.32
C ILE A 160 -3.84 14.09 0.25
N VAL A 161 -4.33 15.30 -0.02
CA VAL A 161 -3.50 16.51 0.02
C VAL A 161 -3.78 17.23 1.32
N VAL A 162 -2.74 17.44 2.10
CA VAL A 162 -2.81 18.14 3.39
C VAL A 162 -2.17 19.52 3.26
N PRO A 163 -2.74 20.57 3.89
CA PRO A 163 -2.07 21.86 3.94
C PRO A 163 -0.74 21.72 4.68
N ALA A 164 0.28 22.41 4.15
CA ALA A 164 1.58 22.50 4.78
C ALA A 164 1.95 23.99 4.91
N ASP A 165 2.68 24.34 5.96
CA ASP A 165 3.24 25.68 6.09
C ASP A 165 4.33 25.94 5.03
N ASP A 166 4.83 27.17 4.98
CA ASP A 166 5.89 27.57 4.03
C ASP A 166 7.18 26.73 4.18
N ARG A 167 7.38 26.10 5.35
CA ARG A 167 8.49 25.20 5.65
C ARG A 167 8.17 23.74 5.33
N GLY A 168 6.98 23.44 4.78
CA GLY A 168 6.53 22.10 4.41
C GLY A 168 6.05 21.26 5.60
N ARG A 169 5.83 21.85 6.78
CA ARG A 169 5.30 21.13 7.95
C ARG A 169 3.80 20.96 7.81
N VAL A 170 3.35 19.72 7.97
CA VAL A 170 1.93 19.38 8.06
C VAL A 170 1.56 19.39 9.54
N SER A 171 0.66 20.30 9.92
CA SER A 171 0.01 20.26 11.24
C SER A 171 -1.28 19.46 11.10
N LEU A 172 -1.34 18.28 11.71
CA LEU A 172 -2.60 17.60 11.88
C LEU A 172 -3.42 18.40 12.90
N PRO A 173 -4.73 18.64 12.67
CA PRO A 173 -5.56 19.35 13.63
C PRO A 173 -5.43 18.69 15.01
N HIS A 174 -5.45 19.52 16.06
CA HIS A 174 -5.36 19.05 17.45
C HIS A 174 -6.36 17.90 17.65
N ALA A 175 -5.85 16.75 18.09
CA ALA A 175 -6.63 15.59 18.48
C ALA A 175 -6.45 15.41 19.98
#